data_AF-A0A9P9SZV2-F1
#
_entry.id   AF-A0A9P9SZV2-F1
#
_cell.length_a   1.000
_cell.length_b   1.000
_cell.length_c   1.000
_cell.angle_alpha   90.00
_cell.angle_beta   90.00
_cell.angle_gamma   90.00
#
_symmetry.space_group_name_H-M   'P 1'
#
loop_
_entity.id
_entity.type
_entity.pdbx_description
1 polymer ?
#
loop_
_entity_poly.entity_id
_entity_poly.type
_entity_poly.pdbx_seq_one_letter_code
_entity_poly.pdbx_strand_id
1 'polypeptide(L)'
;MPSKTPHTNGEKPVENGINGTKDVEMKDDAPATLKGGKGKKLKEGDEEMTVVVPPSKGSKLSAPPRKDTDGDVAMDGTEGAEGEVAGAVKIDPVAKAVADIKSNFPLLERAVTLFDARFSLRALRSISSIRKRLTPDVLAQVITETYPSTSPAAKSLLVAIDRENATFTKTASSEMEIDSESKKSAKKEQKEIIPEVDIFLGILTQIYYLDNKINQRGAEFSAYLAERIHTLNRRTLDSLTARVYFYYLLFCEQMAPLPPSPSSPVVALRPTLLSALRTAVLRKDIDTQSTVIVLLLRNYLSTFHIAQADLLLSHTKFPETASNNQVARYLYYQGRIRAIQLHYSDAHEYLIAATRKAPSSPSAAGFAQTAQKLLLVVQLLMGDIPERATFRVASMERALQPYLMLVQAVRVGLLGEFENVINQHAETFRRDGTYTLILRLRQNVIKTGIRMMSLSYSRISLRDICIRLKLDSEESAEYIVAKAIRDGVIEASLDRERGFMKSKEVGDIYATREPGDAFHDRIRACLTLHDESVKVCLLGSFTPEDDSLMIFTF
;
A
#
# COMPACT_ATOMS: atom_id res chain seq x y z
N MET A 1 55.47 23.59 -1.18
CA MET A 1 56.52 24.09 -2.09
C MET A 1 57.31 22.90 -2.67
N PRO A 2 58.07 23.05 -3.78
CA PRO A 2 57.98 22.05 -4.86
C PRO A 2 59.31 21.51 -5.43
N SER A 3 59.21 20.40 -6.17
CA SER A 3 60.18 19.97 -7.20
C SER A 3 59.62 18.82 -8.06
N LYS A 4 59.84 18.71 -9.38
CA LYS A 4 60.16 19.69 -10.44
C LYS A 4 60.03 18.97 -11.81
N THR A 5 59.69 19.68 -12.89
CA THR A 5 59.79 19.19 -14.29
C THR A 5 61.20 19.49 -14.87
N PRO A 6 61.54 19.06 -16.10
CA PRO A 6 61.19 19.77 -17.35
C PRO A 6 60.45 18.81 -18.36
N HIS A 7 60.38 18.90 -19.70
CA HIS A 7 60.85 19.73 -20.86
C HIS A 7 59.67 19.63 -21.91
N THR A 8 59.25 20.58 -22.78
CA THR A 8 59.86 21.40 -23.87
C THR A 8 60.55 20.58 -24.98
N ASN A 9 60.27 20.65 -26.29
CA ASN A 9 59.42 21.52 -27.14
C ASN A 9 58.96 20.69 -28.40
N GLY A 10 58.22 21.18 -29.41
CA GLY A 10 57.84 22.56 -29.76
C GLY A 10 56.67 22.67 -30.75
N GLU A 11 56.94 22.96 -32.03
CA GLU A 11 55.95 23.56 -32.96
C GLU A 11 55.78 22.86 -34.34
N LYS A 12 54.62 23.18 -34.96
CA LYS A 12 54.08 23.09 -36.36
C LYS A 12 55.13 23.19 -37.51
N PRO A 13 54.81 22.98 -38.82
CA PRO A 13 53.52 22.72 -39.54
C PRO A 13 53.49 21.31 -40.25
N VAL A 14 52.96 20.94 -41.45
CA VAL A 14 52.43 21.62 -42.69
C VAL A 14 51.24 20.88 -43.39
N GLU A 15 51.30 20.56 -44.70
CA GLU A 15 50.18 20.39 -45.66
C GLU A 15 50.35 19.26 -46.73
N ASN A 16 49.21 18.83 -47.31
CA ASN A 16 48.92 18.44 -48.71
C ASN A 16 49.37 17.11 -49.39
N GLY A 17 48.34 16.32 -49.80
CA GLY A 17 48.27 15.56 -51.07
C GLY A 17 48.73 14.09 -51.09
N ILE A 18 48.30 13.21 -52.03
CA ILE A 18 47.15 13.22 -52.96
C ILE A 18 46.92 11.79 -53.56
N ASN A 19 45.74 11.51 -54.14
CA ASN A 19 45.32 10.28 -54.89
C ASN A 19 45.18 8.94 -54.10
N GLY A 20 44.25 8.03 -54.47
CA GLY A 20 43.18 8.18 -55.47
C GLY A 20 42.27 6.95 -55.70
N THR A 21 41.02 7.26 -56.10
CA THR A 21 40.09 6.49 -56.96
C THR A 21 39.92 4.97 -56.82
N LYS A 22 38.68 4.53 -56.51
CA LYS A 22 37.99 3.53 -57.34
C LYS A 22 36.47 3.63 -57.21
N ASP A 23 35.77 3.55 -58.34
CA ASP A 23 34.37 3.95 -58.51
C ASP A 23 33.41 2.76 -58.50
N VAL A 24 32.16 3.01 -58.08
CA VAL A 24 30.97 2.23 -58.49
C VAL A 24 29.82 3.22 -58.71
N GLU A 25 29.28 3.29 -59.93
CA GLU A 25 28.13 4.12 -60.26
C GLU A 25 26.83 3.56 -59.68
N MET A 26 25.91 4.43 -59.27
CA MET A 26 24.47 4.23 -59.45
C MET A 26 23.88 5.52 -60.02
N LYS A 27 23.07 5.41 -61.08
CA LYS A 27 22.46 6.54 -61.79
C LYS A 27 21.03 6.78 -61.31
N ASP A 28 20.58 8.02 -61.46
CA ASP A 28 19.18 8.40 -61.34
C ASP A 28 18.30 7.65 -62.36
N ASP A 29 17.06 7.35 -61.97
CA ASP A 29 15.97 7.26 -62.93
C ASP A 29 14.66 7.76 -62.29
N ALA A 30 13.91 8.57 -63.03
CA ALA A 30 12.71 9.26 -62.55
C ALA A 30 11.43 8.57 -63.06
N PRO A 31 10.27 8.71 -62.38
CA PRO A 31 9.11 7.87 -62.68
C PRO A 31 8.45 8.18 -64.04
N ALA A 32 8.36 7.16 -64.89
CA ALA A 32 7.63 7.21 -66.16
C ALA A 32 6.10 7.12 -65.98
N THR A 33 5.34 7.54 -67.00
CA THR A 33 3.88 7.75 -66.95
C THR A 33 3.11 6.75 -67.84
N LEU A 34 1.77 6.94 -67.94
CA LEU A 34 0.78 6.39 -68.90
C LEU A 34 -0.13 5.24 -68.39
N LYS A 35 -1.42 5.14 -68.77
CA LYS A 35 -2.45 6.17 -69.07
C LYS A 35 -3.87 5.54 -69.18
N GLY A 36 -4.89 6.27 -68.71
CA GLY A 36 -6.29 6.16 -69.17
C GLY A 36 -7.23 5.24 -68.34
N GLY A 37 -8.55 5.50 -68.27
CA GLY A 37 -9.27 6.69 -68.75
C GLY A 37 -10.81 6.58 -68.72
N LYS A 38 -11.49 7.74 -68.77
CA LYS A 38 -12.97 7.96 -68.67
C LYS A 38 -13.56 7.73 -67.25
N GLY A 39 -14.41 8.59 -66.68
CA GLY A 39 -14.71 10.01 -66.95
C GLY A 39 -16.20 10.37 -67.06
N LYS A 40 -16.77 11.02 -66.02
CA LYS A 40 -17.94 11.92 -66.13
C LYS A 40 -17.95 12.96 -64.99
N LYS A 41 -18.95 13.84 -64.96
CA LYS A 41 -18.95 15.18 -64.32
C LYS A 41 -20.09 15.37 -63.31
N LEU A 42 -19.83 16.19 -62.27
CA LEU A 42 -20.80 17.00 -61.48
C LEU A 42 -21.81 16.19 -60.60
N LYS A 43 -22.45 16.75 -59.56
CA LYS A 43 -22.52 18.14 -59.03
C LYS A 43 -22.65 18.15 -57.48
N GLU A 44 -22.83 19.33 -56.87
CA GLU A 44 -23.10 19.54 -55.43
C GLU A 44 -24.49 19.04 -54.98
N GLY A 45 -24.73 18.90 -53.66
CA GLY A 45 -26.10 18.85 -53.08
C GLY A 45 -26.27 17.99 -51.82
N ASP A 46 -26.08 18.62 -50.65
CA ASP A 46 -26.79 18.51 -49.36
C ASP A 46 -27.20 17.16 -48.71
N GLU A 47 -26.80 17.05 -47.44
CA GLU A 47 -27.54 16.57 -46.25
C GLU A 47 -28.57 15.43 -46.32
N GLU A 48 -28.24 14.29 -45.67
CA GLU A 48 -29.18 13.68 -44.71
C GLU A 48 -28.43 12.88 -43.62
N MET A 49 -28.55 13.27 -42.33
CA MET A 49 -27.92 12.56 -41.21
C MET A 49 -28.77 11.40 -40.71
N THR A 50 -28.43 10.17 -41.10
CA THR A 50 -29.08 8.96 -40.60
C THR A 50 -28.56 8.53 -39.22
N VAL A 51 -29.11 9.13 -38.16
CA VAL A 51 -28.84 8.74 -36.77
C VAL A 51 -29.43 7.34 -36.51
N VAL A 52 -28.58 6.33 -36.38
CA VAL A 52 -28.99 4.96 -36.04
C VAL A 52 -29.34 4.86 -34.55
N VAL A 53 -30.57 5.23 -34.21
CA VAL A 53 -31.13 5.07 -32.85
C VAL A 53 -31.54 3.61 -32.62
N PRO A 54 -30.95 2.88 -31.65
CA PRO A 54 -31.47 1.58 -31.26
C PRO A 54 -32.83 1.73 -30.56
N PRO A 55 -33.85 0.91 -30.90
CA PRO A 55 -35.23 1.18 -30.49
C PRO A 55 -35.49 0.96 -28.99
N SER A 56 -36.14 1.94 -28.37
CA SER A 56 -36.56 1.90 -26.97
C SER A 56 -37.60 0.80 -26.71
N LYS A 57 -37.28 -0.20 -25.90
CA LYS A 57 -38.27 -1.10 -25.28
C LYS A 57 -38.62 -0.59 -23.89
N GLY A 58 -39.92 -0.41 -23.64
CA GLY A 58 -40.45 0.18 -22.41
C GLY A 58 -40.30 -0.70 -21.17
N SER A 59 -40.49 -0.08 -20.01
CA SER A 59 -40.38 -0.70 -18.69
C SER A 59 -41.30 -1.91 -18.52
N LYS A 60 -40.74 -3.04 -18.07
CA LYS A 60 -41.48 -4.04 -17.29
C LYS A 60 -40.77 -4.27 -15.96
N LEU A 61 -41.59 -4.48 -14.94
CA LEU A 61 -41.20 -4.53 -13.54
C LEU A 61 -40.28 -5.71 -13.22
N SER A 62 -39.49 -5.53 -12.16
CA SER A 62 -38.63 -6.55 -11.55
C SER A 62 -39.39 -7.82 -11.14
N ALA A 63 -38.84 -8.97 -11.50
CA ALA A 63 -39.13 -10.26 -10.85
C ALA A 63 -37.85 -10.77 -10.16
N PRO A 64 -37.93 -11.31 -8.93
CA PRO A 64 -36.75 -11.77 -8.20
C PRO A 64 -36.23 -13.12 -8.73
N PRO A 65 -34.93 -13.44 -8.53
CA PRO A 65 -34.40 -14.79 -8.77
C PRO A 65 -35.02 -15.80 -7.80
N ARG A 66 -34.91 -17.09 -8.15
CA ARG A 66 -35.49 -18.20 -7.39
C ARG A 66 -34.73 -18.43 -6.08
N LYS A 67 -35.43 -18.94 -5.06
CA LYS A 67 -34.82 -19.53 -3.87
C LYS A 67 -34.37 -20.95 -4.21
N ASP A 68 -33.06 -21.17 -4.19
CA ASP A 68 -32.52 -22.49 -3.87
C ASP A 68 -32.35 -22.59 -2.35
N THR A 69 -32.54 -23.78 -1.80
CA THR A 69 -32.57 -24.02 -0.36
C THR A 69 -31.26 -24.62 0.12
N ASP A 70 -30.48 -23.90 0.93
CA ASP A 70 -30.07 -24.43 2.24
C ASP A 70 -29.43 -23.38 3.18
N GLY A 71 -29.72 -23.54 4.48
CA GLY A 71 -28.85 -23.21 5.61
C GLY A 71 -28.17 -21.83 5.71
N ASP A 72 -28.93 -20.76 6.00
CA ASP A 72 -28.38 -19.62 6.77
C ASP A 72 -29.33 -19.22 7.92
N VAL A 73 -28.76 -18.81 9.05
CA VAL A 73 -29.47 -18.66 10.33
C VAL A 73 -29.85 -17.20 10.56
N ALA A 74 -31.15 -16.94 10.60
CA ALA A 74 -31.69 -15.59 10.73
C ALA A 74 -31.20 -14.86 12.00
N MET A 75 -30.71 -13.64 11.83
CA MET A 75 -30.56 -12.65 12.89
C MET A 75 -31.78 -11.72 12.84
N ASP A 76 -32.72 -11.90 13.75
CA ASP A 76 -33.84 -10.97 13.92
C ASP A 76 -33.35 -9.66 14.57
N GLY A 77 -33.97 -8.55 14.18
CA GLY A 77 -33.58 -7.19 14.54
C GLY A 77 -34.79 -6.26 14.50
N THR A 78 -35.58 -6.31 15.58
CA THR A 78 -36.83 -5.57 15.71
C THR A 78 -36.64 -4.31 16.56
N GLU A 79 -36.90 -3.13 15.98
CA GLU A 79 -37.05 -1.88 16.73
C GLU A 79 -38.54 -1.49 16.83
N GLY A 80 -38.96 -0.92 17.97
CA GLY A 80 -40.18 -0.11 18.05
C GLY A 80 -41.41 -0.72 18.74
N ALA A 81 -41.33 -0.98 20.04
CA ALA A 81 -42.50 -0.95 20.94
C ALA A 81 -42.06 -0.63 22.38
N GLU A 82 -42.65 0.40 22.99
CA GLU A 82 -42.47 0.70 24.42
C GLU A 82 -43.53 -0.06 25.25
N GLY A 83 -43.10 -0.76 26.30
CA GLY A 83 -43.99 -1.50 27.19
C GLY A 83 -43.21 -2.33 28.21
N GLU A 84 -43.42 -2.08 29.50
CA GLU A 84 -42.69 -2.75 30.58
C GLU A 84 -43.19 -4.17 30.85
N VAL A 85 -42.37 -5.19 30.57
CA VAL A 85 -42.44 -6.49 31.26
C VAL A 85 -41.00 -6.98 31.54
N ALA A 86 -40.70 -7.28 32.80
CA ALA A 86 -39.39 -7.80 33.19
C ALA A 86 -39.26 -9.30 32.86
N GLY A 87 -38.11 -9.72 32.30
CA GLY A 87 -37.89 -11.15 32.01
C GLY A 87 -36.64 -11.57 31.22
N ALA A 88 -35.77 -10.64 30.78
CA ALA A 88 -34.57 -10.99 30.00
C ALA A 88 -33.32 -11.12 30.88
N VAL A 89 -32.72 -12.32 30.92
CA VAL A 89 -31.49 -12.59 31.68
C VAL A 89 -30.30 -11.85 31.06
N LYS A 90 -29.63 -11.01 31.85
CA LYS A 90 -28.36 -10.37 31.48
C LYS A 90 -27.24 -11.41 31.46
N ILE A 91 -26.95 -11.97 30.28
CA ILE A 91 -25.78 -12.84 30.09
C ILE A 91 -24.52 -12.00 30.30
N ASP A 92 -23.67 -12.39 31.25
CA ASP A 92 -22.49 -11.62 31.62
C ASP A 92 -21.53 -11.38 30.45
N PRO A 93 -20.94 -10.17 30.35
CA PRO A 93 -19.98 -9.85 29.28
C PRO A 93 -18.74 -10.74 29.35
N VAL A 94 -18.37 -11.18 30.56
CA VAL A 94 -17.30 -12.16 30.86
C VAL A 94 -17.65 -13.52 30.26
N ALA A 95 -18.79 -14.11 30.63
CA ALA A 95 -19.23 -15.41 30.14
C ALA A 95 -19.37 -15.45 28.61
N LYS A 96 -19.90 -14.36 28.01
CA LYS A 96 -19.98 -14.23 26.55
C LYS A 96 -18.61 -14.13 25.90
N ALA A 97 -17.64 -13.42 26.49
CA ALA A 97 -16.26 -13.38 25.96
C ALA A 97 -15.55 -14.75 26.04
N VAL A 98 -15.75 -15.51 27.13
CA VAL A 98 -15.26 -16.88 27.27
C VAL A 98 -15.86 -17.80 26.19
N ALA A 99 -17.18 -17.70 25.93
CA ALA A 99 -17.84 -18.45 24.86
C ALA A 99 -17.35 -18.04 23.46
N ASP A 100 -17.24 -16.73 23.19
CA ASP A 100 -16.70 -16.19 21.93
C ASP A 100 -15.28 -16.72 21.68
N ILE A 101 -14.40 -16.75 22.69
CA ILE A 101 -13.04 -17.30 22.59
C ILE A 101 -13.09 -18.81 22.29
N LYS A 102 -13.86 -19.58 23.08
CA LYS A 102 -14.03 -21.03 22.89
C LYS A 102 -14.52 -21.40 21.50
N SER A 103 -15.36 -20.58 20.87
CA SER A 103 -15.85 -20.81 19.50
C SER A 103 -14.74 -20.81 18.43
N ASN A 104 -13.58 -20.21 18.70
CA ASN A 104 -12.44 -20.21 17.77
C ASN A 104 -11.61 -21.50 17.84
N PHE A 105 -11.59 -22.22 18.96
CA PHE A 105 -10.82 -23.47 19.09
C PHE A 105 -11.23 -24.56 18.09
N PRO A 106 -12.53 -24.88 17.85
CA PRO A 106 -12.90 -25.84 16.81
C PRO A 106 -12.64 -25.32 15.39
N LEU A 107 -12.49 -24.00 15.18
CA LEU A 107 -12.03 -23.46 13.89
C LEU A 107 -10.52 -23.66 13.70
N LEU A 108 -9.73 -23.60 14.77
CA LEU A 108 -8.29 -23.92 14.73
C LEU A 108 -8.06 -25.43 14.61
N GLU A 109 -8.84 -26.27 15.30
CA GLU A 109 -8.86 -27.73 15.09
C GLU A 109 -9.13 -28.07 13.61
N ARG A 110 -10.15 -27.45 13.00
CA ARG A 110 -10.45 -27.60 11.56
C ARG A 110 -9.38 -27.01 10.63
N ALA A 111 -8.73 -25.91 11.02
CA ALA A 111 -7.62 -25.34 10.25
C ALA A 111 -6.43 -26.31 10.15
N VAL A 112 -6.19 -27.10 11.21
CA VAL A 112 -5.12 -28.10 11.26
C VAL A 112 -5.50 -29.36 10.47
N THR A 113 -6.73 -29.87 10.59
CA THR A 113 -7.15 -31.08 9.85
C THR A 113 -7.33 -30.86 8.35
N LEU A 114 -7.76 -29.66 7.93
CA LEU A 114 -7.97 -29.30 6.52
C LEU A 114 -6.76 -28.58 5.90
N PHE A 115 -5.74 -28.25 6.70
CA PHE A 115 -4.58 -27.42 6.31
C PHE A 115 -4.92 -26.05 5.69
N ASP A 116 -6.15 -25.53 5.89
CA ASP A 116 -6.64 -24.29 5.29
C ASP A 116 -6.53 -23.08 6.24
N ALA A 117 -5.66 -22.15 5.87
CA ALA A 117 -5.45 -20.87 6.56
C ALA A 117 -6.68 -19.93 6.55
N ARG A 118 -7.72 -20.17 5.73
CA ARG A 118 -8.97 -19.37 5.79
C ARG A 118 -9.63 -19.48 7.17
N PHE A 119 -9.55 -20.63 7.84
CA PHE A 119 -10.14 -20.82 9.18
C PHE A 119 -9.35 -20.10 10.28
N SER A 120 -8.01 -20.14 10.25
CA SER A 120 -7.18 -19.33 11.16
C SER A 120 -7.37 -17.83 10.90
N LEU A 121 -7.46 -17.41 9.63
CA LEU A 121 -7.78 -16.02 9.27
C LEU A 121 -9.19 -15.59 9.72
N ARG A 122 -10.17 -16.50 9.84
CA ARG A 122 -11.49 -16.21 10.45
C ARG A 122 -11.36 -15.99 11.95
N ALA A 123 -10.63 -16.85 12.67
CA ALA A 123 -10.34 -16.66 14.10
C ALA A 123 -9.53 -15.37 14.36
N LEU A 124 -8.60 -14.99 13.47
CA LEU A 124 -7.86 -13.72 13.56
C LEU A 124 -8.72 -12.47 13.29
N ARG A 125 -9.94 -12.60 12.76
CA ARG A 125 -10.90 -11.47 12.61
C ARG A 125 -11.74 -11.26 13.88
N SER A 126 -12.19 -12.34 14.54
CA SER A 126 -13.01 -12.24 15.76
C SER A 126 -12.30 -11.52 16.92
N ILE A 127 -10.96 -11.59 16.94
CA ILE A 127 -10.07 -10.82 17.83
C ILE A 127 -10.47 -9.34 17.96
N SER A 128 -10.91 -8.67 16.88
CA SER A 128 -11.26 -7.24 16.95
C SER A 128 -12.53 -6.96 17.77
N SER A 129 -13.39 -7.96 17.96
CA SER A 129 -14.56 -7.90 18.84
C SER A 129 -14.19 -8.31 20.27
N ILE A 130 -13.36 -9.35 20.41
CA ILE A 130 -12.88 -9.89 21.69
C ILE A 130 -12.06 -8.84 22.45
N ARG A 131 -11.21 -8.05 21.76
CA ARG A 131 -10.39 -6.99 22.37
C ARG A 131 -11.18 -6.00 23.23
N LYS A 132 -12.43 -5.65 22.83
CA LYS A 132 -13.29 -4.74 23.60
C LYS A 132 -13.85 -5.33 24.90
N ARG A 133 -13.59 -6.62 25.17
CA ARG A 133 -14.16 -7.40 26.29
C ARG A 133 -13.09 -8.16 27.08
N LEU A 134 -11.80 -7.89 26.80
CA LEU A 134 -10.68 -8.68 27.30
C LEU A 134 -10.26 -8.20 28.70
N THR A 135 -10.60 -8.97 29.73
CA THR A 135 -10.13 -8.78 31.11
C THR A 135 -9.11 -9.86 31.49
N PRO A 136 -8.20 -9.63 32.45
CA PRO A 136 -7.26 -10.66 32.91
C PRO A 136 -8.01 -11.86 33.52
N ASP A 137 -9.17 -11.63 34.12
CA ASP A 137 -10.10 -12.64 34.64
C ASP A 137 -10.59 -13.59 33.53
N VAL A 138 -11.02 -13.06 32.38
CA VAL A 138 -11.44 -13.86 31.21
C VAL A 138 -10.27 -14.68 30.67
N LEU A 139 -9.08 -14.09 30.56
CA LEU A 139 -7.89 -14.80 30.08
C LEU A 139 -7.48 -15.92 31.05
N ALA A 140 -7.42 -15.64 32.35
CA ALA A 140 -7.10 -16.63 33.37
C ALA A 140 -8.13 -17.77 33.38
N GLN A 141 -9.44 -17.46 33.33
CA GLN A 141 -10.50 -18.46 33.27
C GLN A 141 -10.34 -19.36 32.03
N VAL A 142 -10.21 -18.78 30.83
CA VAL A 142 -10.00 -19.55 29.60
C VAL A 142 -8.80 -20.47 29.73
N ILE A 143 -7.66 -19.98 30.22
CA ILE A 143 -6.43 -20.77 30.41
C ILE A 143 -6.68 -21.94 31.38
N THR A 144 -7.34 -21.71 32.53
CA THR A 144 -7.66 -22.79 33.48
C THR A 144 -8.66 -23.82 32.94
N GLU A 145 -9.49 -23.44 31.97
CA GLU A 145 -10.48 -24.32 31.34
C GLU A 145 -9.95 -25.06 30.11
N THR A 146 -8.92 -24.52 29.41
CA THR A 146 -8.30 -25.16 28.25
C THR A 146 -7.13 -26.06 28.59
N TYR A 147 -6.38 -25.79 29.67
CA TYR A 147 -5.15 -26.51 30.00
C TYR A 147 -5.30 -27.51 31.14
N PRO A 148 -4.90 -28.78 30.95
CA PRO A 148 -4.50 -29.66 32.05
C PRO A 148 -3.37 -29.03 32.86
N SER A 149 -3.38 -29.23 34.19
CA SER A 149 -2.53 -28.54 35.18
C SER A 149 -1.00 -28.74 35.03
N THR A 150 -0.58 -29.60 34.12
CA THR A 150 0.83 -29.95 33.87
C THR A 150 1.49 -29.09 32.79
N SER A 151 0.72 -28.33 31.99
CA SER A 151 1.24 -27.59 30.82
C SER A 151 2.27 -26.50 31.20
N PRO A 152 3.52 -26.54 30.68
CA PRO A 152 4.49 -25.47 30.89
C PRO A 152 4.12 -24.18 30.13
N ALA A 153 3.39 -24.33 29.02
CA ALA A 153 2.84 -23.20 28.27
C ALA A 153 1.86 -22.38 29.12
N ALA A 154 0.91 -23.06 29.77
CA ALA A 154 -0.04 -22.43 30.69
C ALA A 154 0.69 -21.66 31.80
N LYS A 155 1.76 -22.23 32.38
CA LYS A 155 2.57 -21.56 33.40
C LYS A 155 3.23 -20.29 32.87
N SER A 156 3.82 -20.31 31.67
CA SER A 156 4.38 -19.11 31.03
C SER A 156 3.33 -18.02 30.75
N LEU A 157 2.10 -18.42 30.40
CA LEU A 157 0.98 -17.51 30.15
C LEU A 157 0.39 -16.93 31.46
N LEU A 158 0.30 -17.72 32.53
CA LEU A 158 -0.22 -17.27 33.82
C LEU A 158 0.73 -16.31 34.55
N VAL A 159 2.03 -16.56 34.47
CA VAL A 159 3.08 -15.62 34.94
C VAL A 159 3.00 -14.32 34.13
N ALA A 160 2.80 -14.40 32.81
CA ALA A 160 2.64 -13.22 31.96
C ALA A 160 1.40 -12.36 32.34
N ILE A 161 0.32 -12.96 32.84
CA ILE A 161 -0.94 -12.28 33.20
C ILE A 161 -0.92 -11.70 34.63
N ASP A 162 0.21 -11.79 35.36
CA ASP A 162 0.34 -11.37 36.77
C ASP A 162 -0.70 -12.07 37.69
N ARG A 163 -1.14 -13.29 37.31
CA ARG A 163 -2.13 -14.09 38.06
C ARG A 163 -1.67 -15.54 38.25
N GLU A 164 -0.52 -15.67 38.91
CA GLU A 164 0.08 -16.96 39.29
C GLU A 164 -0.89 -17.83 40.12
N ASN A 165 -1.76 -17.20 40.91
CA ASN A 165 -2.70 -17.86 41.82
C ASN A 165 -4.08 -18.19 41.20
N ALA A 166 -4.22 -18.18 39.87
CA ALA A 166 -5.38 -18.76 39.18
C ALA A 166 -5.30 -20.30 39.13
N THR A 167 -5.01 -20.94 40.27
CA THR A 167 -4.73 -22.37 40.38
C THR A 167 -5.99 -23.21 40.55
N PHE A 168 -6.60 -23.61 39.44
CA PHE A 168 -7.49 -24.79 39.32
C PHE A 168 -8.66 -24.92 40.31
N THR A 169 -9.07 -23.83 40.96
CA THR A 169 -10.32 -23.77 41.70
C THR A 169 -11.50 -23.83 40.73
N LYS A 170 -11.97 -25.06 40.46
CA LYS A 170 -13.41 -25.26 40.23
C LYS A 170 -14.14 -24.50 41.34
N THR A 171 -14.95 -23.51 41.00
CA THR A 171 -15.91 -22.95 41.94
C THR A 171 -16.90 -24.05 42.28
N ALA A 172 -16.74 -24.65 43.46
CA ALA A 172 -17.64 -25.66 44.00
C ALA A 172 -18.96 -25.01 44.47
N SER A 173 -19.72 -24.47 43.51
CA SER A 173 -21.12 -24.14 43.72
C SER A 173 -21.89 -25.45 43.96
N SER A 174 -22.26 -25.67 45.21
CA SER A 174 -22.89 -26.92 45.69
C SER A 174 -24.32 -27.07 45.19
N GLU A 175 -24.49 -27.53 43.96
CA GLU A 175 -25.72 -28.20 43.53
C GLU A 175 -25.63 -29.69 43.92
N MET A 176 -26.75 -30.24 44.40
CA MET A 176 -26.76 -31.49 45.17
C MET A 176 -26.58 -32.72 44.27
N GLU A 177 -25.64 -33.60 44.63
CA GLU A 177 -25.64 -34.96 44.08
C GLU A 177 -26.81 -35.74 44.68
N ILE A 178 -27.71 -36.23 43.82
CA ILE A 178 -28.64 -37.32 44.14
C ILE A 178 -28.24 -38.49 43.26
N ASP A 179 -28.09 -39.65 43.91
CA ASP A 179 -27.43 -40.83 43.33
C ASP A 179 -28.24 -41.48 42.20
N SER A 180 -27.55 -41.96 41.16
CA SER A 180 -28.11 -42.80 40.11
C SER A 180 -27.00 -43.58 39.40
N GLU A 181 -26.90 -44.87 39.71
CA GLU A 181 -25.79 -45.73 39.29
C GLU A 181 -25.69 -46.01 37.77
N SER A 182 -24.48 -46.39 37.37
CA SER A 182 -24.20 -47.33 36.27
C SER A 182 -24.43 -46.87 34.82
N LYS A 183 -23.45 -46.13 34.26
CA LYS A 183 -23.11 -46.26 32.82
C LYS A 183 -21.60 -46.14 32.54
N LYS A 184 -21.02 -47.30 32.20
CA LYS A 184 -19.69 -47.61 31.65
C LYS A 184 -18.69 -46.45 31.54
N SER A 185 -17.56 -46.62 32.22
CA SER A 185 -16.36 -45.78 32.14
C SER A 185 -15.74 -45.74 30.73
N ALA A 186 -16.20 -44.82 29.88
CA ALA A 186 -15.43 -44.37 28.74
C ALA A 186 -14.19 -43.61 29.26
N LYS A 187 -12.98 -44.03 28.85
CA LYS A 187 -11.78 -43.22 29.10
C LYS A 187 -11.97 -41.88 28.40
N LYS A 188 -11.94 -40.77 29.14
CA LYS A 188 -11.73 -39.46 28.51
C LYS A 188 -10.34 -39.47 27.90
N GLU A 189 -10.29 -39.54 26.57
CA GLU A 189 -9.07 -39.26 25.82
C GLU A 189 -8.58 -37.88 26.22
N GLN A 190 -7.31 -37.78 26.56
CA GLN A 190 -6.69 -36.50 26.85
C GLN A 190 -6.59 -35.77 25.51
N LYS A 191 -7.39 -34.71 25.30
CA LYS A 191 -7.26 -33.86 24.11
C LYS A 191 -5.81 -33.36 24.05
N GLU A 192 -5.04 -33.87 23.09
CA GLU A 192 -3.70 -33.37 22.85
C GLU A 192 -3.77 -31.89 22.47
N ILE A 193 -3.02 -31.07 23.20
CA ILE A 193 -3.11 -29.62 23.07
C ILE A 193 -2.44 -29.23 21.75
N ILE A 194 -3.24 -28.72 20.83
CA ILE A 194 -2.79 -28.24 19.52
C ILE A 194 -1.99 -26.94 19.72
N PRO A 195 -0.68 -26.86 19.36
CA PRO A 195 0.18 -25.68 19.55
C PRO A 195 -0.35 -24.37 18.91
N GLU A 196 -1.19 -24.50 17.89
CA GLU A 196 -1.93 -23.41 17.26
C GLU A 196 -2.82 -22.66 18.26
N VAL A 197 -3.38 -23.36 19.28
CA VAL A 197 -4.18 -22.78 20.36
C VAL A 197 -3.30 -21.99 21.34
N ASP A 198 -2.14 -22.53 21.72
CA ASP A 198 -1.16 -21.83 22.57
C ASP A 198 -0.72 -20.50 21.94
N ILE A 199 -0.46 -20.49 20.64
CA ILE A 199 -0.01 -19.30 19.93
C ILE A 199 -1.16 -18.31 19.74
N PHE A 200 -2.40 -18.78 19.54
CA PHE A 200 -3.59 -17.91 19.55
C PHE A 200 -3.83 -17.25 20.92
N LEU A 201 -3.70 -17.99 22.02
CA LEU A 201 -3.79 -17.45 23.39
C LEU A 201 -2.64 -16.48 23.69
N GLY A 202 -1.44 -16.76 23.21
CA GLY A 202 -0.30 -15.83 23.27
C GLY A 202 -0.54 -14.53 22.50
N ILE A 203 -1.18 -14.59 21.33
CA ILE A 203 -1.60 -13.39 20.58
C ILE A 203 -2.64 -12.57 21.37
N LEU A 204 -3.59 -13.21 22.06
CA LEU A 204 -4.53 -12.49 22.93
C LEU A 204 -3.81 -11.84 24.13
N THR A 205 -2.82 -12.51 24.71
CA THR A 205 -1.99 -11.99 25.82
C THR A 205 -1.15 -10.78 25.36
N GLN A 206 -0.60 -10.81 24.13
CA GLN A 206 0.04 -9.65 23.51
C GLN A 206 -0.94 -8.46 23.40
N ILE A 207 -2.16 -8.70 22.89
CA ILE A 207 -3.16 -7.63 22.74
C ILE A 207 -3.54 -7.02 24.10
N TYR A 208 -3.65 -7.82 25.15
CA TYR A 208 -3.83 -7.35 26.53
C TYR A 208 -2.70 -6.42 27.01
N TYR A 209 -1.43 -6.79 26.80
CA TYR A 209 -0.30 -5.91 27.12
C TYR A 209 -0.29 -4.61 26.32
N LEU A 210 -0.73 -4.65 25.06
CA LEU A 210 -0.81 -3.49 24.17
C LEU A 210 -1.87 -2.48 24.65
N ASP A 211 -3.01 -2.96 25.14
CA ASP A 211 -4.07 -2.10 25.70
C ASP A 211 -3.67 -1.53 27.06
N ASN A 212 -2.96 -2.30 27.90
CA ASN A 212 -2.41 -1.83 29.18
C ASN A 212 -1.11 -1.02 29.04
N LYS A 213 -0.50 -0.95 27.85
CA LYS A 213 0.78 -0.26 27.55
C LYS A 213 2.00 -0.80 28.31
N ILE A 214 1.97 -2.06 28.76
CA ILE A 214 3.08 -2.70 29.51
C ILE A 214 4.13 -3.24 28.53
N ASN A 215 4.78 -2.31 27.83
CA ASN A 215 5.57 -2.61 26.63
C ASN A 215 6.85 -3.41 26.92
N GLN A 216 7.41 -3.32 28.14
CA GLN A 216 8.59 -4.07 28.56
C GLN A 216 8.31 -5.59 28.60
N ARG A 217 7.37 -6.02 29.46
CA ARG A 217 6.94 -7.42 29.56
C ARG A 217 6.38 -7.95 28.23
N GLY A 218 5.66 -7.12 27.48
CA GLY A 218 5.15 -7.47 26.14
C GLY A 218 6.25 -7.81 25.13
N ALA A 219 7.40 -7.12 25.15
CA ALA A 219 8.53 -7.42 24.28
C ALA A 219 9.25 -8.72 24.68
N GLU A 220 9.52 -8.91 25.98
CA GLU A 220 10.15 -10.13 26.52
C GLU A 220 9.29 -11.37 26.22
N PHE A 221 7.98 -11.28 26.47
CA PHE A 221 7.02 -12.33 26.16
C PHE A 221 6.93 -12.62 24.65
N SER A 222 7.00 -11.60 23.79
CA SER A 222 6.98 -11.81 22.33
C SER A 222 8.31 -12.35 21.77
N ALA A 223 9.45 -12.08 22.42
CA ALA A 223 10.72 -12.73 22.13
C ALA A 223 10.68 -14.23 22.46
N TYR A 224 10.26 -14.59 23.68
CA TYR A 224 10.03 -15.99 24.09
C TYR A 224 9.08 -16.73 23.14
N LEU A 225 7.98 -16.08 22.73
CA LEU A 225 7.01 -16.68 21.82
C LEU A 225 7.58 -16.87 20.40
N ALA A 226 8.46 -15.99 19.93
CA ALA A 226 9.16 -16.15 18.65
C ALA A 226 10.16 -17.32 18.67
N GLU A 227 10.96 -17.46 19.74
CA GLU A 227 11.80 -18.64 19.93
C GLU A 227 10.97 -19.94 19.96
N ARG A 228 9.84 -19.91 20.66
CA ARG A 228 8.94 -21.05 20.73
C ARG A 228 8.35 -21.43 19.37
N ILE A 229 7.99 -20.46 18.52
CA ILE A 229 7.59 -20.70 17.12
C ILE A 229 8.71 -21.38 16.32
N HIS A 230 9.96 -20.95 16.51
CA HIS A 230 11.10 -21.61 15.86
C HIS A 230 11.27 -23.07 16.28
N THR A 231 11.03 -23.42 17.56
CA THR A 231 11.09 -24.83 18.01
C THR A 231 9.93 -25.70 17.48
N LEU A 232 8.73 -25.12 17.33
CA LEU A 232 7.51 -25.85 16.98
C LEU A 232 7.32 -26.14 15.48
N ASN A 233 8.10 -25.49 14.60
CA ASN A 233 7.59 -25.04 13.29
C ASN A 233 6.76 -26.05 12.46
N ARG A 234 5.44 -25.85 12.47
CA ARG A 234 4.44 -26.44 11.57
C ARG A 234 3.91 -25.37 10.62
N ARG A 235 3.64 -25.72 9.36
CA ARG A 235 3.13 -24.80 8.31
C ARG A 235 1.75 -24.19 8.65
N THR A 236 0.97 -24.86 9.47
CA THR A 236 -0.29 -24.38 10.05
C THR A 236 -0.12 -23.12 10.91
N LEU A 237 1.08 -22.89 11.47
CA LEU A 237 1.40 -21.74 12.33
C LEU A 237 1.79 -20.48 11.55
N ASP A 238 2.06 -20.57 10.26
CA ASP A 238 2.60 -19.46 9.44
C ASP A 238 1.72 -18.20 9.52
N SER A 239 0.40 -18.38 9.32
CA SER A 239 -0.62 -17.32 9.42
C SER A 239 -0.75 -16.66 10.81
N LEU A 240 -0.47 -17.41 11.89
CA LEU A 240 -0.44 -16.88 13.27
C LEU A 240 0.89 -16.19 13.56
N THR A 241 1.99 -16.78 13.10
CA THR A 241 3.37 -16.29 13.22
C THR A 241 3.53 -14.90 12.59
N ALA A 242 2.88 -14.65 11.45
CA ALA A 242 2.81 -13.34 10.83
C ALA A 242 2.20 -12.26 11.77
N ARG A 243 1.24 -12.62 12.63
CA ARG A 243 0.65 -11.71 13.63
C ARG A 243 1.55 -11.50 14.84
N VAL A 244 2.24 -12.55 15.28
CA VAL A 244 3.22 -12.47 16.38
C VAL A 244 4.33 -11.47 16.04
N TYR A 245 4.95 -11.58 14.86
CA TYR A 245 5.98 -10.61 14.44
C TYR A 245 5.45 -9.20 14.27
N PHE A 246 4.18 -9.03 13.87
CA PHE A 246 3.54 -7.71 13.80
C PHE A 246 3.39 -7.06 15.19
N TYR A 247 2.93 -7.81 16.20
CA TYR A 247 2.83 -7.29 17.57
C TYR A 247 4.20 -7.10 18.22
N TYR A 248 5.17 -7.99 17.96
CA TYR A 248 6.54 -7.85 18.46
C TYR A 248 7.19 -6.52 17.98
N LEU A 249 7.12 -6.19 16.69
CA LEU A 249 7.58 -4.88 16.21
C LEU A 249 6.82 -3.72 16.89
N LEU A 250 5.51 -3.87 17.10
CA LEU A 250 4.69 -2.82 17.71
C LEU A 250 5.05 -2.54 19.17
N PHE A 251 5.45 -3.55 19.96
CA PHE A 251 6.01 -3.30 21.30
C PHE A 251 7.36 -2.58 21.22
N CYS A 252 8.27 -3.04 20.34
CA CYS A 252 9.57 -2.40 20.17
C CYS A 252 9.47 -0.94 19.69
N GLU A 253 8.45 -0.58 18.90
CA GLU A 253 8.16 0.81 18.52
C GLU A 253 7.56 1.68 19.64
N GLN A 254 6.90 1.07 20.64
CA GLN A 254 6.31 1.76 21.79
C GLN A 254 7.18 1.70 23.06
N MET A 255 8.33 1.00 23.00
CA MET A 255 9.38 1.09 24.01
C MET A 255 10.15 2.40 23.87
N ALA A 256 10.58 2.97 24.99
CA ALA A 256 11.65 3.96 24.99
C ALA A 256 13.02 3.25 24.80
N PRO A 257 14.00 3.86 24.11
CA PRO A 257 13.93 5.16 23.45
C PRO A 257 13.25 5.09 22.08
N LEU A 258 12.47 6.13 21.76
CA LEU A 258 11.68 6.17 20.52
C LEU A 258 12.58 6.25 19.26
N PRO A 259 12.10 5.74 18.11
CA PRO A 259 12.64 6.18 16.82
C PRO A 259 12.54 7.71 16.70
N PRO A 260 13.57 8.42 16.21
CA PRO A 260 14.63 7.93 15.30
C PRO A 260 15.94 7.50 15.98
N SER A 261 15.99 7.27 17.29
CA SER A 261 17.25 6.98 17.98
C SER A 261 17.90 5.65 17.51
N PRO A 262 19.25 5.61 17.33
CA PRO A 262 19.97 4.39 16.91
C PRO A 262 20.06 3.34 18.02
N SER A 263 19.81 3.72 19.27
CA SER A 263 19.76 2.87 20.46
C SER A 263 18.36 2.28 20.73
N SER A 264 17.44 2.34 19.77
CA SER A 264 16.08 1.79 19.92
C SER A 264 16.08 0.26 19.82
N PRO A 265 15.25 -0.46 20.62
CA PRO A 265 15.18 -1.93 20.59
C PRO A 265 14.71 -2.46 19.22
N VAL A 266 14.07 -1.61 18.43
CA VAL A 266 13.78 -1.78 17.00
C VAL A 266 15.03 -2.22 16.19
N VAL A 267 16.24 -1.79 16.55
CA VAL A 267 17.48 -2.22 15.88
C VAL A 267 17.88 -3.64 16.28
N ALA A 268 17.76 -4.00 17.57
CA ALA A 268 18.05 -5.34 18.08
C ALA A 268 17.09 -6.42 17.54
N LEU A 269 15.90 -6.02 17.08
CA LEU A 269 14.91 -6.88 16.41
C LEU A 269 15.31 -7.25 14.96
N ARG A 270 16.30 -6.59 14.33
CA ARG A 270 16.66 -6.86 12.92
C ARG A 270 17.23 -8.26 12.68
N PRO A 271 18.18 -8.80 13.48
CA PRO A 271 18.75 -10.13 13.20
C PRO A 271 17.74 -11.26 13.33
N THR A 272 16.80 -11.17 14.29
CA THR A 272 15.73 -12.17 14.46
C THR A 272 14.73 -12.12 13.31
N LEU A 273 14.28 -10.92 12.88
CA LEU A 273 13.44 -10.77 11.69
C LEU A 273 14.15 -11.23 10.39
N LEU A 274 15.45 -10.97 10.23
CA LEU A 274 16.22 -11.43 9.07
C LEU A 274 16.43 -12.96 9.08
N SER A 275 16.64 -13.56 10.26
CA SER A 275 16.70 -15.02 10.41
C SER A 275 15.34 -15.66 10.08
N ALA A 276 14.24 -15.10 10.59
CA ALA A 276 12.88 -15.50 10.26
C ALA A 276 12.58 -15.38 8.75
N LEU A 277 12.96 -14.26 8.11
CA LEU A 277 12.80 -14.05 6.67
C LEU A 277 13.56 -15.11 5.85
N ARG A 278 14.82 -15.39 6.20
CA ARG A 278 15.62 -16.44 5.55
C ARG A 278 14.93 -17.80 5.66
N THR A 279 14.41 -18.13 6.85
CA THR A 279 13.69 -19.39 7.08
C THR A 279 12.36 -19.46 6.32
N ALA A 280 11.61 -18.37 6.24
CA ALA A 280 10.35 -18.28 5.48
C ALA A 280 10.58 -18.47 3.97
N VAL A 281 11.58 -17.78 3.40
CA VAL A 281 11.95 -17.89 1.97
C VAL A 281 12.37 -19.32 1.62
N LEU A 282 13.18 -19.98 2.46
CA LEU A 282 13.58 -21.37 2.26
C LEU A 282 12.40 -22.36 2.32
N ARG A 283 11.34 -22.03 3.07
CA ARG A 283 10.12 -22.84 3.20
C ARG A 283 9.03 -22.49 2.19
N LYS A 284 9.20 -21.41 1.41
CA LYS A 284 8.17 -20.81 0.55
C LYS A 284 6.89 -20.42 1.33
N ASP A 285 7.05 -19.97 2.57
CA ASP A 285 5.96 -19.39 3.36
C ASP A 285 5.69 -17.93 2.92
N ILE A 286 4.57 -17.75 2.24
CA ILE A 286 4.11 -16.48 1.66
C ILE A 286 3.65 -15.48 2.74
N ASP A 287 3.01 -15.96 3.81
CA ASP A 287 2.34 -15.11 4.80
C ASP A 287 3.35 -14.50 5.78
N THR A 288 4.33 -15.27 6.27
CA THR A 288 5.41 -14.67 7.08
C THR A 288 6.42 -13.92 6.22
N GLN A 289 6.79 -14.39 5.01
CA GLN A 289 7.71 -13.65 4.13
C GLN A 289 7.16 -12.26 3.80
N SER A 290 5.92 -12.17 3.28
CA SER A 290 5.31 -10.89 2.91
C SER A 290 5.15 -9.96 4.12
N THR A 291 4.79 -10.50 5.29
CA THR A 291 4.64 -9.72 6.51
C THR A 291 5.98 -9.23 7.05
N VAL A 292 7.01 -10.08 7.13
CA VAL A 292 8.33 -9.72 7.66
C VAL A 292 9.06 -8.71 6.77
N ILE A 293 8.92 -8.79 5.44
CA ILE A 293 9.43 -7.75 4.52
C ILE A 293 8.78 -6.39 4.85
N VAL A 294 7.46 -6.33 5.00
CA VAL A 294 6.72 -5.10 5.32
C VAL A 294 7.12 -4.54 6.71
N LEU A 295 7.39 -5.40 7.69
CA LEU A 295 7.87 -5.02 9.02
C LEU A 295 9.32 -4.50 8.99
N LEU A 296 10.21 -5.10 8.20
CA LEU A 296 11.59 -4.65 8.02
C LEU A 296 11.65 -3.29 7.30
N LEU A 297 10.85 -3.08 6.24
CA LEU A 297 10.78 -1.78 5.56
C LEU A 297 10.28 -0.66 6.49
N ARG A 298 9.29 -0.96 7.35
CA ARG A 298 8.82 -0.04 8.41
C ARG A 298 9.94 0.29 9.40
N ASN A 299 10.70 -0.71 9.87
CA ASN A 299 11.85 -0.56 10.76
C ASN A 299 12.95 0.36 10.19
N TYR A 300 13.35 0.14 8.93
CA TYR A 300 14.35 0.99 8.27
C TYR A 300 13.85 2.42 8.03
N LEU A 301 12.58 2.60 7.66
CA LEU A 301 11.99 3.94 7.51
C LEU A 301 11.84 4.69 8.84
N SER A 302 11.48 4.00 9.92
CA SER A 302 11.34 4.55 11.28
C SER A 302 12.69 5.07 11.84
N THR A 303 13.78 4.42 11.43
CA THR A 303 15.17 4.76 11.81
C THR A 303 15.92 5.53 10.71
N PHE A 304 15.25 5.97 9.64
CA PHE A 304 15.83 6.67 8.48
C PHE A 304 17.00 5.97 7.76
N HIS A 305 17.17 4.65 7.91
CA HIS A 305 18.22 3.84 7.26
C HIS A 305 17.86 3.49 5.80
N ILE A 306 17.64 4.51 4.96
CA ILE A 306 17.03 4.37 3.63
C ILE A 306 17.89 3.52 2.66
N ALA A 307 19.22 3.66 2.70
CA ALA A 307 20.12 2.88 1.83
C ALA A 307 20.06 1.36 2.13
N GLN A 308 19.85 0.98 3.39
CA GLN A 308 19.66 -0.44 3.76
C GLN A 308 18.28 -0.97 3.31
N ALA A 309 17.26 -0.11 3.30
CA ALA A 309 15.93 -0.46 2.81
C ALA A 309 15.93 -0.69 1.29
N ASP A 310 16.66 0.13 0.52
CA ASP A 310 16.77 -0.03 -0.94
C ASP A 310 17.58 -1.29 -1.32
N LEU A 311 18.68 -1.57 -0.62
CA LEU A 311 19.44 -2.81 -0.78
C LEU A 311 18.60 -4.07 -0.45
N LEU A 312 17.65 -3.96 0.48
CA LEU A 312 16.68 -5.02 0.73
C LEU A 312 15.72 -5.15 -0.47
N LEU A 313 15.13 -4.04 -0.93
CA LEU A 313 14.19 -4.04 -2.07
C LEU A 313 14.82 -4.59 -3.37
N SER A 314 16.10 -4.32 -3.64
CA SER A 314 16.78 -4.81 -4.84
C SER A 314 17.09 -6.31 -4.80
N HIS A 315 17.16 -6.93 -3.62
CA HIS A 315 17.46 -8.35 -3.44
C HIS A 315 16.24 -9.21 -3.05
N THR A 316 15.17 -8.65 -2.48
CA THR A 316 13.95 -9.42 -2.16
C THR A 316 12.96 -9.46 -3.31
N LYS A 317 12.58 -10.66 -3.74
CA LYS A 317 11.36 -10.86 -4.54
C LYS A 317 10.14 -10.96 -3.61
N PHE A 318 9.12 -10.15 -3.85
CA PHE A 318 7.87 -10.17 -3.08
C PHE A 318 6.90 -11.24 -3.65
N PRO A 319 6.25 -12.09 -2.83
CA PRO A 319 5.33 -13.11 -3.34
C PRO A 319 4.03 -12.53 -3.92
N GLU A 320 3.68 -12.91 -5.15
CA GLU A 320 2.48 -12.43 -5.84
C GLU A 320 1.17 -12.93 -5.22
N THR A 321 1.19 -14.11 -4.60
CA THR A 321 0.05 -14.75 -3.91
C THR A 321 -0.22 -14.20 -2.50
N ALA A 322 0.53 -13.20 -2.04
CA ALA A 322 0.36 -12.61 -0.71
C ALA A 322 -0.95 -11.80 -0.58
N SER A 323 -1.47 -11.70 0.64
CA SER A 323 -2.70 -10.94 0.92
C SER A 323 -2.61 -9.49 0.40
N ASN A 324 -3.63 -9.02 -0.32
CA ASN A 324 -3.77 -7.65 -0.85
C ASN A 324 -3.43 -6.56 0.20
N ASN A 325 -3.76 -6.80 1.47
CA ASN A 325 -3.45 -5.90 2.58
C ASN A 325 -1.93 -5.72 2.83
N GLN A 326 -1.12 -6.75 2.62
CA GLN A 326 0.33 -6.67 2.68
C GLN A 326 0.92 -6.11 1.39
N VAL A 327 0.36 -6.47 0.22
CA VAL A 327 0.75 -5.91 -1.09
C VAL A 327 0.62 -4.37 -1.08
N ALA A 328 -0.51 -3.83 -0.60
CA ALA A 328 -0.73 -2.38 -0.51
C ALA A 328 0.25 -1.68 0.44
N ARG A 329 0.62 -2.31 1.56
CA ARG A 329 1.62 -1.78 2.51
C ARG A 329 3.04 -1.82 1.95
N TYR A 330 3.40 -2.90 1.27
CA TYR A 330 4.69 -3.06 0.60
C TYR A 330 4.88 -1.96 -0.46
N LEU A 331 3.90 -1.79 -1.35
CA LEU A 331 3.91 -0.75 -2.38
C LEU A 331 3.97 0.67 -1.78
N TYR A 332 3.24 0.94 -0.69
CA TYR A 332 3.32 2.21 0.02
C TYR A 332 4.75 2.49 0.57
N TYR A 333 5.40 1.51 1.19
CA TYR A 333 6.77 1.69 1.70
C TYR A 333 7.80 1.78 0.57
N GLN A 334 7.66 1.00 -0.51
CA GLN A 334 8.50 1.07 -1.70
C GLN A 334 8.40 2.44 -2.38
N GLY A 335 7.18 2.95 -2.60
CA GLY A 335 6.95 4.30 -3.13
C GLY A 335 7.49 5.40 -2.20
N ARG A 336 7.35 5.25 -0.88
CA ARG A 336 7.93 6.20 0.09
C ARG A 336 9.47 6.22 0.05
N ILE A 337 10.12 5.08 -0.15
CA ILE A 337 11.58 4.99 -0.30
C ILE A 337 12.03 5.70 -1.58
N ARG A 338 11.44 5.34 -2.75
CA ARG A 338 11.73 5.97 -4.05
C ARG A 338 11.49 7.48 -4.04
N ALA A 339 10.42 7.96 -3.40
CA ALA A 339 10.13 9.39 -3.26
C ALA A 339 11.20 10.17 -2.47
N ILE A 340 11.80 9.57 -1.43
CA ILE A 340 12.90 10.24 -0.70
C ILE A 340 14.18 10.24 -1.55
N GLN A 341 14.42 9.18 -2.33
CA GLN A 341 15.50 9.03 -3.32
C GLN A 341 15.30 9.86 -4.61
N LEU A 342 14.35 10.79 -4.66
CA LEU A 342 14.03 11.64 -5.83
C LEU A 342 13.48 10.89 -7.07
N HIS A 343 13.21 9.59 -6.98
CA HIS A 343 12.62 8.79 -8.07
C HIS A 343 11.10 8.95 -8.04
N TYR A 344 10.61 10.10 -8.52
CA TYR A 344 9.21 10.51 -8.36
C TYR A 344 8.23 9.74 -9.25
N SER A 345 8.63 9.35 -10.47
CA SER A 345 7.77 8.59 -11.40
C SER A 345 7.43 7.20 -10.84
N ASP A 346 8.44 6.38 -10.52
CA ASP A 346 8.26 5.06 -9.91
C ASP A 346 7.43 5.15 -8.62
N ALA A 347 7.72 6.16 -7.79
CA ALA A 347 6.99 6.41 -6.55
C ALA A 347 5.51 6.72 -6.80
N HIS A 348 5.19 7.46 -7.86
CA HIS A 348 3.82 7.79 -8.23
C HIS A 348 3.03 6.53 -8.62
N GLU A 349 3.61 5.66 -9.46
CA GLU A 349 2.99 4.39 -9.86
C GLU A 349 2.76 3.46 -8.66
N TYR A 350 3.78 3.26 -7.82
CA TYR A 350 3.64 2.42 -6.61
C TYR A 350 2.63 2.98 -5.62
N LEU A 351 2.51 4.32 -5.49
CA LEU A 351 1.51 4.95 -4.62
C LEU A 351 0.09 4.88 -5.19
N ILE A 352 -0.10 4.98 -6.52
CA ILE A 352 -1.40 4.68 -7.16
C ILE A 352 -1.79 3.22 -6.95
N ALA A 353 -0.85 2.29 -7.13
CA ALA A 353 -1.10 0.87 -6.92
C ALA A 353 -1.42 0.57 -5.44
N ALA A 354 -0.77 1.26 -4.49
CA ALA A 354 -1.04 1.15 -3.06
C ALA A 354 -2.42 1.70 -2.66
N THR A 355 -2.83 2.87 -3.18
CA THR A 355 -4.16 3.44 -2.86
C THR A 355 -5.29 2.63 -3.49
N ARG A 356 -5.11 2.13 -4.72
CA ARG A 356 -6.10 1.26 -5.40
C ARG A 356 -6.22 -0.13 -4.78
N LYS A 357 -5.14 -0.71 -4.23
CA LYS A 357 -5.15 -2.02 -3.54
C LYS A 357 -5.54 -1.93 -2.06
N ALA A 358 -5.71 -0.74 -1.50
CA ALA A 358 -6.21 -0.55 -0.14
C ALA A 358 -7.72 -0.89 -0.05
N PRO A 359 -8.19 -1.60 0.99
CA PRO A 359 -9.60 -1.96 1.10
C PRO A 359 -10.46 -0.74 1.46
N SER A 360 -11.54 -0.51 0.71
CA SER A 360 -12.50 0.61 0.89
C SER A 360 -13.31 0.58 2.19
N SER A 361 -12.98 -0.30 3.14
CA SER A 361 -13.65 -0.39 4.44
C SER A 361 -13.33 0.84 5.30
N PRO A 362 -14.30 1.41 6.05
CA PRO A 362 -14.04 2.54 6.95
C PRO A 362 -12.98 2.22 8.02
N SER A 363 -12.80 0.95 8.37
CA SER A 363 -11.74 0.47 9.28
C SER A 363 -10.31 0.76 8.77
N ALA A 364 -10.12 0.88 7.45
CA ALA A 364 -8.83 1.14 6.82
C ALA A 364 -8.56 2.63 6.51
N ALA A 365 -9.48 3.54 6.84
CA ALA A 365 -9.45 4.94 6.42
C ALA A 365 -8.12 5.65 6.73
N GLY A 366 -7.51 5.41 7.90
CA GLY A 366 -6.22 6.02 8.26
C GLY A 366 -5.04 5.63 7.38
N PHE A 367 -5.01 4.39 6.84
CA PHE A 367 -3.99 3.99 5.87
C PHE A 367 -4.23 4.66 4.52
N ALA A 368 -5.47 4.66 4.04
CA ALA A 368 -5.84 5.29 2.78
C ALA A 368 -5.57 6.81 2.79
N GLN A 369 -5.94 7.51 3.88
CA GLN A 369 -5.60 8.93 4.09
C GLN A 369 -4.08 9.16 4.02
N THR A 370 -3.27 8.31 4.68
CA THR A 370 -1.81 8.49 4.75
C THR A 370 -1.15 8.22 3.39
N ALA A 371 -1.60 7.20 2.66
CA ALA A 371 -1.16 6.94 1.29
C ALA A 371 -1.56 8.07 0.34
N GLN A 372 -2.79 8.58 0.45
CA GLN A 372 -3.29 9.66 -0.40
C GLN A 372 -2.56 10.99 -0.16
N LYS A 373 -2.24 11.35 1.09
CA LYS A 373 -1.40 12.52 1.42
C LYS A 373 -0.03 12.45 0.73
N LEU A 374 0.63 11.31 0.80
CA LEU A 374 1.95 11.12 0.17
C LEU A 374 1.85 11.15 -1.37
N LEU A 375 0.82 10.51 -1.93
CA LEU A 375 0.53 10.53 -3.36
C LEU A 375 0.36 11.96 -3.90
N LEU A 376 -0.42 12.80 -3.22
CA LEU A 376 -0.61 14.20 -3.58
C LEU A 376 0.71 15.01 -3.54
N VAL A 377 1.56 14.78 -2.53
CA VAL A 377 2.87 15.44 -2.45
C VAL A 377 3.80 14.98 -3.59
N VAL A 378 3.76 13.70 -3.99
CA VAL A 378 4.56 13.20 -5.13
C VAL A 378 4.05 13.74 -6.48
N GLN A 379 2.74 13.86 -6.68
CA GLN A 379 2.17 14.50 -7.88
C GLN A 379 2.64 15.96 -8.03
N LEU A 380 2.56 16.75 -6.95
CA LEU A 380 3.09 18.11 -6.92
C LEU A 380 4.63 18.15 -7.11
N LEU A 381 5.35 17.08 -6.78
CA LEU A 381 6.80 16.95 -7.03
C LEU A 381 7.14 16.61 -8.49
N MET A 382 6.22 16.00 -9.23
CA MET A 382 6.32 15.86 -10.70
C MET A 382 5.93 17.15 -11.45
N GLY A 383 5.14 18.02 -10.80
CA GLY A 383 4.63 19.27 -11.38
C GLY A 383 3.17 19.17 -11.87
N ASP A 384 2.52 18.02 -11.65
CA ASP A 384 1.13 17.77 -12.02
C ASP A 384 0.18 18.20 -10.90
N ILE A 385 -0.96 18.79 -11.29
CA ILE A 385 -1.94 19.35 -10.36
C ILE A 385 -3.07 18.33 -10.17
N PRO A 386 -3.29 17.81 -8.94
CA PRO A 386 -4.31 16.79 -8.69
C PRO A 386 -5.74 17.34 -8.81
N GLU A 387 -6.66 16.48 -9.25
CA GLU A 387 -8.06 16.84 -9.46
C GLU A 387 -8.81 17.18 -8.17
N ARG A 388 -9.79 18.10 -8.27
CA ARG A 388 -10.67 18.47 -7.15
C ARG A 388 -11.53 17.31 -6.64
N ALA A 389 -11.81 16.29 -7.46
CA ALA A 389 -12.60 15.13 -7.08
C ALA A 389 -11.97 14.34 -5.91
N THR A 390 -10.64 14.21 -5.91
CA THR A 390 -9.85 13.49 -4.89
C THR A 390 -10.07 14.02 -3.47
N PHE A 391 -10.42 15.29 -3.31
CA PHE A 391 -10.60 15.95 -2.01
C PHE A 391 -12.02 15.82 -1.43
N ARG A 392 -13.02 15.46 -2.26
CA ARG A 392 -14.44 15.38 -1.86
C ARG A 392 -14.81 14.08 -1.14
N VAL A 393 -13.86 13.17 -0.93
CA VAL A 393 -14.12 11.89 -0.24
C VAL A 393 -14.36 12.15 1.26
N ALA A 394 -15.60 11.98 1.71
CA ALA A 394 -16.06 12.33 3.07
C ALA A 394 -15.27 11.68 4.21
N SER A 395 -14.64 10.52 3.98
CA SER A 395 -13.77 9.85 4.96
C SER A 395 -12.35 10.42 5.03
N MET A 396 -11.97 11.37 4.15
CA MET A 396 -10.62 11.93 4.05
C MET A 396 -10.55 13.46 4.07
N GLU A 397 -11.63 14.15 3.67
CA GLU A 397 -11.75 15.62 3.56
C GLU A 397 -11.04 16.39 4.69
N ARG A 398 -11.44 16.16 5.96
CA ARG A 398 -10.85 16.82 7.15
C ARG A 398 -9.34 16.61 7.30
N ALA A 399 -8.81 15.48 6.83
CA ALA A 399 -7.39 15.16 6.89
C ALA A 399 -6.59 15.71 5.69
N LEU A 400 -7.28 16.10 4.61
CA LEU A 400 -6.70 16.64 3.38
C LEU A 400 -6.75 18.16 3.30
N GLN A 401 -7.55 18.85 4.13
CA GLN A 401 -7.70 20.32 4.09
C GLN A 401 -6.36 21.11 4.04
N PRO A 402 -5.31 20.79 4.84
CA PRO A 402 -4.01 21.47 4.73
C PRO A 402 -3.30 21.23 3.39
N TYR A 403 -3.48 20.05 2.81
CA TYR A 403 -2.93 19.68 1.50
C TYR A 403 -3.72 20.33 0.36
N LEU A 404 -5.03 20.57 0.53
CA LEU A 404 -5.83 21.31 -0.43
C LEU A 404 -5.38 22.78 -0.53
N MET A 405 -5.09 23.44 0.60
CA MET A 405 -4.51 24.79 0.62
C MET A 405 -3.11 24.82 -0.03
N LEU A 406 -2.29 23.78 0.20
CA LEU A 406 -0.99 23.63 -0.47
C LEU A 406 -1.14 23.50 -2.00
N VAL A 407 -2.06 22.65 -2.48
CA VAL A 407 -2.36 22.50 -3.92
C VAL A 407 -2.86 23.82 -4.53
N GLN A 408 -3.67 24.59 -3.80
CA GLN A 408 -4.14 25.90 -4.25
C GLN A 408 -2.97 26.87 -4.45
N ALA A 409 -2.08 27.01 -3.47
CA ALA A 409 -0.89 27.88 -3.58
C ALA A 409 0.05 27.43 -4.72
N VAL A 410 0.29 26.14 -4.89
CA VAL A 410 1.11 25.61 -6.01
C VAL A 410 0.46 25.90 -7.36
N ARG A 411 -0.88 25.77 -7.48
CA ARG A 411 -1.61 26.10 -8.71
C ARG A 411 -1.60 27.60 -9.04
N VAL A 412 -1.61 28.47 -8.04
CA VAL A 412 -1.53 29.93 -8.23
C VAL A 412 -0.10 30.36 -8.63
N GLY A 413 0.93 29.61 -8.22
CA GLY A 413 2.31 29.84 -8.62
C GLY A 413 3.02 30.97 -7.86
N LEU A 414 2.38 31.53 -6.82
CA LEU A 414 2.93 32.62 -6.01
C LEU A 414 3.71 32.08 -4.81
N LEU A 415 5.01 32.38 -4.78
CA LEU A 415 5.95 31.92 -3.75
C LEU A 415 5.51 32.31 -2.32
N GLY A 416 5.08 33.56 -2.12
CA GLY A 416 4.71 34.06 -0.79
C GLY A 416 3.44 33.42 -0.20
N GLU A 417 2.48 33.01 -1.03
CA GLU A 417 1.30 32.27 -0.55
C GLU A 417 1.67 30.86 -0.13
N PHE A 418 2.54 30.20 -0.91
CA PHE A 418 3.08 28.88 -0.60
C PHE A 418 3.89 28.87 0.72
N GLU A 419 4.73 29.88 0.96
CA GLU A 419 5.46 30.01 2.24
C GLU A 419 4.53 30.26 3.42
N ASN A 420 3.51 31.12 3.26
CA ASN A 420 2.49 31.34 4.28
C ASN A 420 1.72 30.06 4.65
N VAL A 421 1.30 29.25 3.66
CA VAL A 421 0.61 27.97 3.89
C VAL A 421 1.52 26.95 4.57
N ILE A 422 2.81 26.90 4.22
CA ILE A 422 3.79 26.04 4.92
C ILE A 422 3.90 26.44 6.40
N ASN A 423 4.02 27.74 6.69
CA ASN A 423 4.14 28.24 8.06
C ASN A 423 2.88 27.97 8.90
N GLN A 424 1.68 28.14 8.31
CA GLN A 424 0.39 27.88 8.97
C GLN A 424 0.14 26.39 9.29
N HIS A 425 0.76 25.47 8.56
CA HIS A 425 0.47 24.02 8.66
C HIS A 425 1.70 23.14 8.97
N ALA A 426 2.83 23.76 9.31
CA ALA A 426 4.12 23.10 9.56
C ALA A 426 4.03 21.91 10.51
N GLU A 427 3.28 22.03 11.62
CA GLU A 427 3.11 20.94 12.60
C GLU A 427 2.41 19.71 12.00
N THR A 428 1.40 19.91 11.15
CA THR A 428 0.69 18.80 10.51
C THR A 428 1.60 18.08 9.51
N PHE A 429 2.36 18.83 8.71
CA PHE A 429 3.33 18.27 7.77
C PHE A 429 4.52 17.59 8.46
N ARG A 430 4.91 18.04 9.66
CA ARG A 430 5.92 17.36 10.51
C ARG A 430 5.36 16.05 11.08
N ARG A 431 4.14 16.05 11.64
CA ARG A 431 3.48 14.84 12.16
C ARG A 431 3.23 13.79 11.08
N ASP A 432 2.86 14.21 9.87
CA ASP A 432 2.67 13.33 8.71
C ASP A 432 4.01 12.88 8.08
N GLY A 433 5.15 13.44 8.49
CA GLY A 433 6.48 13.12 7.96
C GLY A 433 6.74 13.58 6.51
N THR A 434 5.93 14.51 5.99
CA THR A 434 5.96 15.00 4.61
C THR A 434 6.72 16.34 4.45
N TYR A 435 6.99 17.05 5.55
CA TYR A 435 7.59 18.39 5.56
C TYR A 435 8.87 18.53 4.69
N THR A 436 9.78 17.56 4.73
CA THR A 436 11.04 17.58 3.95
C THR A 436 10.85 17.43 2.44
N LEU A 437 9.74 16.80 2.01
CA LEU A 437 9.33 16.74 0.61
C LEU A 437 8.64 18.05 0.20
N ILE A 438 7.80 18.61 1.07
CA ILE A 438 7.07 19.86 0.82
C ILE A 438 8.03 21.05 0.65
N LEU A 439 9.12 21.13 1.41
CA LEU A 439 10.15 22.17 1.21
C LEU A 439 10.78 22.13 -0.21
N ARG A 440 10.84 20.96 -0.87
CA ARG A 440 11.36 20.84 -2.24
C ARG A 440 10.40 21.40 -3.29
N LEU A 441 9.10 21.50 -2.98
CA LEU A 441 8.08 22.04 -3.90
C LEU A 441 8.35 23.50 -4.31
N ARG A 442 9.15 24.28 -3.56
CA ARG A 442 9.52 25.67 -3.92
C ARG A 442 10.02 25.79 -5.37
N GLN A 443 10.83 24.83 -5.84
CA GLN A 443 11.32 24.85 -7.23
C GLN A 443 10.25 24.49 -8.26
N ASN A 444 9.27 23.66 -7.87
CA ASN A 444 8.15 23.29 -8.73
C ASN A 444 7.08 24.36 -8.80
N VAL A 445 6.78 25.09 -7.70
CA VAL A 445 5.91 26.28 -7.73
C VAL A 445 6.40 27.27 -8.78
N ILE A 446 7.72 27.50 -8.84
CA ILE A 446 8.36 28.35 -9.85
C ILE A 446 8.19 27.77 -11.26
N LYS A 447 8.45 26.46 -11.48
CA LYS A 447 8.24 25.80 -12.78
C LYS A 447 6.78 25.88 -13.25
N THR A 448 5.81 25.61 -12.37
CA THR A 448 4.37 25.71 -12.64
C THR A 448 3.96 27.15 -12.94
N GLY A 449 4.46 28.13 -12.18
CA GLY A 449 4.21 29.55 -12.42
C GLY A 449 4.71 30.03 -13.79
N ILE A 450 5.93 29.66 -14.20
CA ILE A 450 6.46 30.03 -15.52
C ILE A 450 5.73 29.28 -16.63
N ARG A 451 5.39 27.99 -16.46
CA ARG A 451 4.56 27.22 -17.42
C ARG A 451 3.19 27.88 -17.61
N MET A 452 2.55 28.34 -16.54
CA MET A 452 1.29 29.08 -16.60
C MET A 452 1.45 30.41 -17.37
N MET A 453 2.55 31.14 -17.15
CA MET A 453 2.83 32.38 -17.89
C MET A 453 3.12 32.13 -19.38
N SER A 454 3.88 31.10 -19.75
CA SER A 454 4.17 30.79 -21.16
C SER A 454 2.94 30.32 -21.95
N LEU A 455 1.97 29.70 -21.27
CA LEU A 455 0.66 29.37 -21.86
C LEU A 455 -0.26 30.60 -21.97
N SER A 456 -0.07 31.61 -21.12
CA SER A 456 -0.91 32.82 -21.09
C SER A 456 -0.43 33.93 -22.02
N TYR A 457 0.85 33.94 -22.41
CA TYR A 457 1.47 35.05 -23.15
C TYR A 457 2.40 34.54 -24.27
N SER A 458 2.21 35.05 -25.49
CA SER A 458 3.12 34.85 -26.64
C SER A 458 4.48 35.53 -26.41
N ARG A 459 4.48 36.69 -25.73
CA ARG A 459 5.67 37.45 -25.33
C ARG A 459 5.43 38.06 -23.94
N ILE A 460 6.45 38.03 -23.08
CA ILE A 460 6.42 38.61 -21.73
C ILE A 460 7.82 39.12 -21.36
N SER A 461 7.91 40.26 -20.68
CA SER A 461 9.21 40.80 -20.24
C SER A 461 9.75 40.04 -19.03
N LEU A 462 11.09 39.99 -18.90
CA LEU A 462 11.73 39.41 -17.71
C LEU A 462 11.36 40.17 -16.43
N ARG A 463 11.12 41.48 -16.53
CA ARG A 463 10.68 42.35 -15.44
C ARG A 463 9.28 41.99 -14.92
N ASP A 464 8.33 41.71 -15.82
CA ASP A 464 6.97 41.27 -15.44
C ASP A 464 6.99 39.89 -14.76
N ILE A 465 7.84 38.97 -15.25
CA ILE A 465 8.11 37.68 -14.60
C ILE A 465 8.67 37.89 -13.19
N CYS A 466 9.66 38.77 -13.04
CA CYS A 466 10.30 39.09 -11.77
C CYS A 466 9.28 39.62 -10.73
N ILE A 467 8.45 40.59 -11.14
CA ILE A 467 7.41 41.20 -10.29
C ILE A 467 6.35 40.16 -9.88
N ARG A 468 5.89 39.31 -10.82
CA ARG A 468 4.84 38.30 -10.52
C ARG A 468 5.34 37.18 -9.63
N LEU A 469 6.53 36.65 -9.88
CA LEU A 469 7.11 35.58 -9.05
C LEU A 469 7.66 36.08 -7.71
N LYS A 470 7.82 37.41 -7.55
CA LYS A 470 8.52 38.06 -6.43
C LYS A 470 9.97 37.56 -6.31
N LEU A 471 10.71 37.66 -7.40
CA LEU A 471 12.15 37.42 -7.46
C LEU A 471 12.91 38.73 -7.19
N ASP A 472 14.12 38.62 -6.63
CA ASP A 472 14.90 39.76 -6.16
C ASP A 472 15.69 40.50 -7.26
N SER A 473 15.86 39.89 -8.45
CA SER A 473 16.62 40.46 -9.58
C SER A 473 16.13 39.93 -10.94
N GLU A 474 16.13 40.80 -11.95
CA GLU A 474 15.81 40.46 -13.35
C GLU A 474 16.80 39.44 -13.94
N GLU A 475 18.07 39.46 -13.52
CA GLU A 475 19.08 38.45 -13.89
C GLU A 475 18.67 37.06 -13.38
N SER A 476 18.12 36.98 -12.16
CA SER A 476 17.63 35.73 -11.58
C SER A 476 16.39 35.22 -12.32
N ALA A 477 15.53 36.11 -12.83
CA ALA A 477 14.45 35.73 -13.73
C ALA A 477 15.00 35.14 -15.05
N GLU A 478 16.06 35.74 -15.65
CA GLU A 478 16.71 35.18 -16.84
C GLU A 478 17.26 33.77 -16.59
N TYR A 479 18.06 33.58 -15.53
CA TYR A 479 18.65 32.27 -15.20
C TYR A 479 17.59 31.19 -14.96
N ILE A 480 16.48 31.52 -14.30
CA ILE A 480 15.40 30.56 -14.04
C ILE A 480 14.64 30.23 -15.34
N VAL A 481 14.35 31.21 -16.20
CA VAL A 481 13.71 30.97 -17.50
C VAL A 481 14.61 30.15 -18.43
N ALA A 482 15.90 30.49 -18.53
CA ALA A 482 16.88 29.74 -19.30
C ALA A 482 17.06 28.30 -18.78
N LYS A 483 16.95 28.09 -17.46
CA LYS A 483 16.89 26.75 -16.88
C LYS A 483 15.58 26.02 -17.21
N ALA A 484 14.43 26.67 -17.16
CA ALA A 484 13.14 26.04 -17.49
C ALA A 484 13.09 25.55 -18.96
N ILE A 485 13.71 26.29 -19.87
CA ILE A 485 13.90 25.89 -21.28
C ILE A 485 14.86 24.68 -21.38
N ARG A 486 16.01 24.72 -20.69
CA ARG A 486 16.98 23.61 -20.67
C ARG A 486 16.42 22.33 -20.04
N ASP A 487 15.64 22.45 -18.98
CA ASP A 487 14.95 21.36 -18.29
C ASP A 487 13.76 20.80 -19.11
N GLY A 488 13.49 21.31 -20.32
CA GLY A 488 12.40 20.85 -21.20
C GLY A 488 10.99 21.19 -20.69
N VAL A 489 10.85 22.09 -19.71
CA VAL A 489 9.56 22.37 -19.06
C VAL A 489 8.65 23.22 -19.94
N ILE A 490 9.24 24.03 -20.83
CA ILE A 490 8.62 25.04 -21.68
C ILE A 490 9.38 25.19 -23.00
N GLU A 491 8.68 25.17 -24.13
CA GLU A 491 9.24 25.58 -25.42
C GLU A 491 9.20 27.11 -25.58
N ALA A 492 10.33 27.77 -25.36
CA ALA A 492 10.45 29.21 -25.53
C ALA A 492 11.84 29.63 -26.02
N SER A 493 11.87 30.78 -26.68
CA SER A 493 13.07 31.52 -27.06
C SER A 493 13.25 32.74 -26.14
N LEU A 494 14.50 33.05 -25.80
CA LEU A 494 14.87 34.14 -24.92
C LEU A 494 15.64 35.21 -25.72
N ASP A 495 15.12 36.42 -25.77
CA ASP A 495 15.79 37.58 -26.37
C ASP A 495 16.47 38.39 -25.26
N ARG A 496 17.81 38.35 -25.25
CA ARG A 496 18.65 39.06 -24.27
C ARG A 496 18.81 40.54 -24.56
N GLU A 497 18.79 40.95 -25.83
CA GLU A 497 18.96 42.35 -26.22
C GLU A 497 17.70 43.17 -25.88
N ARG A 498 16.53 42.51 -25.91
CA ARG A 498 15.22 43.15 -25.70
C ARG A 498 14.53 42.74 -24.38
N GLY A 499 15.17 41.91 -23.58
CA GLY A 499 14.71 41.55 -22.22
C GLY A 499 13.37 40.82 -22.16
N PHE A 500 13.01 40.03 -23.19
CA PHE A 500 11.74 39.29 -23.24
C PHE A 500 11.90 37.81 -23.55
N MET A 501 10.99 37.03 -22.95
CA MET A 501 10.72 35.65 -23.31
C MET A 501 9.64 35.62 -24.40
N LYS A 502 9.91 34.96 -25.52
CA LYS A 502 8.93 34.66 -26.57
C LYS A 502 8.66 33.15 -26.55
N SER A 503 7.46 32.76 -26.13
CA SER A 503 7.03 31.36 -26.21
C SER A 503 6.89 30.93 -27.68
N LYS A 504 7.11 29.63 -27.93
CA LYS A 504 6.76 29.02 -29.21
C LYS A 504 5.27 28.69 -29.18
N GLU A 505 4.55 29.05 -30.24
CA GLU A 505 3.14 28.66 -30.36
C GLU A 505 3.05 27.13 -30.49
N VAL A 506 2.08 26.54 -29.78
CA VAL A 506 1.89 25.09 -29.76
C VAL A 506 1.44 24.65 -31.15
N GLY A 507 2.31 23.91 -31.85
CA GLY A 507 2.00 23.34 -33.15
C GLY A 507 0.91 22.26 -33.05
N ASP A 508 0.38 21.83 -34.19
CA ASP A 508 -0.64 20.78 -34.21
C ASP A 508 -0.09 19.45 -33.64
N ILE A 509 -0.57 19.08 -32.46
CA ILE A 509 -0.19 17.84 -31.75
C ILE A 509 -0.54 16.61 -32.59
N TYR A 510 -1.58 16.67 -33.42
CA TYR A 510 -1.99 15.57 -34.30
C TYR A 510 -1.03 15.33 -35.48
N ALA A 511 -0.14 16.29 -35.79
CA ALA A 511 0.95 16.09 -36.75
C ALA A 511 2.18 15.40 -36.12
N THR A 512 2.18 15.16 -34.81
CA THR A 512 3.28 14.52 -34.06
C THR A 512 3.01 13.03 -33.79
N ARG A 513 4.00 12.31 -33.23
CA ARG A 513 3.82 10.91 -32.80
C ARG A 513 3.16 10.76 -31.43
N GLU A 514 3.05 11.83 -30.64
CA GLU A 514 2.51 11.83 -29.27
C GLU A 514 1.14 11.14 -29.13
N PRO A 515 0.11 11.42 -29.96
CA PRO A 515 -1.15 10.70 -29.88
C PRO A 515 -1.01 9.20 -30.19
N GLY A 516 -0.12 8.83 -31.12
CA GLY A 516 0.14 7.43 -31.47
C GLY A 516 0.74 6.64 -30.31
N ASP A 517 1.74 7.20 -29.64
CA ASP A 517 2.36 6.59 -28.46
C ASP A 517 1.37 6.50 -27.29
N ALA A 518 0.58 7.57 -27.06
CA ALA A 518 -0.47 7.58 -26.03
C ALA A 518 -1.60 6.58 -26.30
N PHE A 519 -1.96 6.31 -27.56
CA PHE A 519 -2.87 5.22 -27.90
C PHE A 519 -2.21 3.85 -27.71
N HIS A 520 -0.94 3.69 -28.07
CA HIS A 520 -0.22 2.43 -27.92
C HIS A 520 -0.13 1.97 -26.45
N ASP A 521 0.20 2.88 -25.52
CA ASP A 521 0.24 2.54 -24.09
C ASP A 521 -1.15 2.21 -23.52
N ARG A 522 -2.21 2.89 -23.97
CA ARG A 522 -3.61 2.56 -23.62
C ARG A 522 -4.02 1.19 -24.14
N ILE A 523 -3.67 0.86 -25.38
CA ILE A 523 -3.93 -0.46 -25.99
C ILE A 523 -3.19 -1.54 -25.21
N ARG A 524 -1.91 -1.32 -24.86
CA ARG A 524 -1.13 -2.25 -24.04
C ARG A 524 -1.80 -2.51 -22.69
N ALA A 525 -2.25 -1.46 -22.00
CA ALA A 525 -2.96 -1.57 -20.72
C ALA A 525 -4.29 -2.34 -20.83
N CYS A 526 -5.09 -2.08 -21.88
CA CYS A 526 -6.33 -2.81 -22.12
C CYS A 526 -6.10 -4.29 -22.42
N LEU A 527 -5.08 -4.63 -23.22
CA LEU A 527 -4.74 -6.02 -23.53
C LEU A 527 -4.22 -6.76 -22.29
N THR A 528 -3.36 -6.15 -21.47
CA THR A 528 -2.94 -6.79 -20.22
C THR A 528 -4.10 -7.03 -19.25
N LEU A 529 -5.06 -6.10 -19.14
CA LEU A 529 -6.26 -6.27 -18.32
C LEU A 529 -7.15 -7.40 -18.86
N HIS A 530 -7.31 -7.49 -20.18
CA HIS A 530 -8.01 -8.59 -20.84
C HIS A 530 -7.36 -9.95 -20.49
N ASP A 531 -6.04 -10.06 -20.67
CA ASP A 531 -5.32 -11.32 -20.47
C ASP A 531 -5.27 -11.75 -18.99
N GLU A 532 -5.22 -10.80 -18.05
CA GLU A 532 -5.43 -11.07 -16.62
C GLU A 532 -6.87 -11.55 -16.35
N SER A 533 -7.87 -10.90 -16.93
CA SER A 533 -9.28 -11.24 -16.76
C SER A 533 -9.60 -12.65 -17.29
N VAL A 534 -9.07 -13.02 -18.46
CA VAL A 534 -9.21 -14.37 -19.03
C VAL A 534 -8.59 -15.43 -18.11
N LYS A 535 -7.39 -15.19 -17.56
CA LYS A 535 -6.75 -16.12 -16.59
C LYS A 535 -7.60 -16.30 -15.33
N VAL A 536 -8.18 -15.22 -14.79
CA VAL A 536 -9.06 -15.28 -13.61
C VAL A 536 -10.37 -16.00 -13.91
N CYS A 537 -10.99 -15.77 -15.07
CA CYS A 537 -12.21 -16.47 -15.49
C CYS A 537 -11.97 -17.98 -15.67
N LEU A 538 -10.86 -18.38 -16.30
CA LEU A 538 -10.49 -19.79 -16.47
C LEU A 538 -10.30 -20.50 -15.13
N LEU A 539 -9.66 -19.86 -14.16
CA LEU A 539 -9.55 -20.38 -12.79
C LEU A 539 -10.92 -20.48 -12.09
N GLY A 540 -11.84 -19.53 -12.37
CA GLY A 540 -13.21 -19.54 -11.85
C GLY A 540 -14.08 -20.70 -12.37
N SER A 541 -13.79 -21.22 -13.56
CA SER A 541 -14.46 -22.43 -14.11
C SER A 541 -13.91 -23.76 -13.59
N PHE A 542 -12.80 -23.76 -12.83
CA PHE A 542 -12.06 -24.97 -12.45
C PHE A 542 -12.30 -25.43 -10.99
N THR A 543 -13.55 -25.35 -10.50
CA THR A 543 -13.98 -25.95 -9.21
C THR A 543 -15.48 -26.28 -9.19
N PRO A 544 -15.92 -27.42 -8.61
CA PRO A 544 -15.34 -28.75 -8.75
C PRO A 544 -16.43 -29.85 -8.92
N GLU A 545 -16.67 -30.36 -10.13
CA GLU A 545 -17.34 -31.66 -10.35
C GLU A 545 -16.44 -32.69 -11.07
N ASP A 546 -15.38 -32.24 -11.76
CA ASP A 546 -14.49 -33.07 -12.60
C ASP A 546 -13.25 -33.65 -11.89
N ASP A 547 -13.25 -33.77 -10.55
CA ASP A 547 -12.18 -34.41 -9.76
C ASP A 547 -11.96 -35.92 -10.10
N SER A 548 -12.81 -36.49 -10.97
CA SER A 548 -12.74 -37.87 -11.45
C SER A 548 -11.78 -38.12 -12.63
N LEU A 549 -11.18 -37.07 -13.22
CA LEU A 549 -10.42 -37.17 -14.48
C LEU A 549 -8.95 -36.68 -14.44
N MET A 550 -8.40 -36.33 -13.26
CA MET A 550 -6.95 -36.03 -13.13
C MET A 550 -6.07 -37.29 -13.00
N ILE A 551 -6.05 -38.11 -14.05
CA ILE A 551 -4.95 -39.04 -14.35
C ILE A 551 -4.58 -38.82 -15.82
N PHE A 552 -3.27 -38.67 -16.11
CA PHE A 552 -2.71 -38.08 -17.33
C PHE A 552 -3.01 -36.56 -17.43
N THR A 553 -2.05 -35.67 -17.67
CA THR A 553 -0.69 -35.81 -18.23
C THR A 553 0.37 -35.08 -17.38
N PHE A 554 1.63 -35.44 -17.60
CA PHE A 554 2.85 -34.83 -17.03
C PHE A 554 3.74 -34.30 -18.17
#